data_AF-A0A0K6G4V4-F1
#
_entry.id   AF-A0A0K6G4V4-F1
#
_cell.length_a   1.000
_cell.length_b   1.000
_cell.length_c   1.000
_cell.angle_alpha   90.00
_cell.angle_beta   90.00
_cell.angle_gamma   90.00
#
_symmetry.space_group_name_H-M   'P 1'
#
loop_
_entity.id
_entity.type
_entity.pdbx_description
1 polymer ?
#
loop_
_entity_poly.entity_id
_entity_poly.type
_entity_poly.pdbx_seq_one_letter_code
_entity_poly.pdbx_strand_id
1 'polypeptide(L)'
;MFECRSLKVLRTISPPPWLMGDTYMVLENDFAPEEWHPITAPHLIPKFERVHFWHGVSDDPPHLVWRTDFTTNPYVLPAPGGPRYFKFPVKTAEGVFNTALNPIWHTVAPLIIELFEGNGIRYSSLKGVRFATYDDEMKKTLSPITLWIATQPGTTTPQQCRDISPAVLRILEDNGVKGVVIEWYEAAVKELASLMRIVDETDPTYTVRRPLTAAIGLPIAYKDAQGSLGFYFHVNKDRNGDPSDEVMGVTCKHVLKNTKTRYQYTSRDIGQASEQIRACGMQRFQQLLNDSGDLIGSNLDEIIRLAAEVVRLANAPEAERDERALGKKMHKLNEVKEHNAELEKWLKEITLNFSDMGRRNIGYSHWAPPISTDIDENNFTLDVGTFALYASKFKDVFRGNLVDLGNKWTTSELNAMFWPNPAGRSGAKFATNLLHRIMGVVEKEHMATPNDIDENGDASYTVGKNGNTTHLTIGRYNGLDAYICNELGRKSIEVCIYNWNKRLGPFSNYGDSGSLVWTREGKMLGMIHSGEPKGFFNHVTYATPAWWLIKQILFQYPYGDFGRTTW
;
A
#
# COMPACT_ATOMS: atom_id res chain seq x y z
N MET A 1 15.11 -35.29 -23.59
CA MET A 1 14.76 -36.66 -24.01
C MET A 1 13.40 -36.94 -23.41
N PHE A 2 12.38 -37.05 -24.27
CA PHE A 2 10.92 -37.22 -24.03
C PHE A 2 10.19 -36.06 -23.29
N GLU A 3 9.38 -35.17 -23.91
CA GLU A 3 8.10 -35.34 -24.67
C GLU A 3 6.99 -36.02 -23.83
N CYS A 4 5.69 -35.68 -23.85
CA CYS A 4 4.87 -34.74 -24.64
C CYS A 4 3.42 -34.75 -24.10
N ARG A 5 2.69 -33.63 -24.28
CA ARG A 5 1.26 -33.52 -24.72
C ARG A 5 0.12 -34.06 -23.82
N SER A 6 -1.11 -33.53 -23.80
CA SER A 6 -1.75 -32.31 -24.33
C SER A 6 -3.24 -32.29 -23.93
N LEU A 7 -3.76 -31.12 -23.56
CA LEU A 7 -5.00 -30.44 -24.04
C LEU A 7 -6.40 -31.12 -24.08
N LYS A 8 -7.37 -30.30 -23.61
CA LYS A 8 -8.82 -30.16 -23.92
C LYS A 8 -9.77 -31.08 -23.13
N VAL A 9 -10.88 -30.62 -22.54
CA VAL A 9 -12.01 -29.86 -23.10
C VAL A 9 -12.79 -29.07 -22.01
N LEU A 10 -13.39 -27.96 -22.44
CA LEU A 10 -14.26 -27.00 -21.75
C LEU A 10 -15.68 -27.52 -21.41
N ARG A 11 -16.28 -26.89 -20.39
CA ARG A 11 -17.71 -26.77 -19.99
C ARG A 11 -18.25 -27.80 -19.00
N THR A 12 -18.45 -27.35 -17.76
CA THR A 12 -19.78 -27.08 -17.18
C THR A 12 -19.60 -26.14 -15.98
N ILE A 13 -20.62 -25.34 -15.71
CA ILE A 13 -20.67 -24.26 -14.71
C ILE A 13 -20.31 -24.82 -13.33
N SER A 14 -19.20 -24.36 -12.72
CA SER A 14 -18.86 -24.71 -11.33
C SER A 14 -19.38 -23.64 -10.35
N PRO A 15 -19.86 -24.03 -9.15
CA PRO A 15 -20.32 -23.14 -8.09
C PRO A 15 -19.17 -22.29 -7.49
N PRO A 16 -19.44 -21.36 -6.55
CA PRO A 16 -18.43 -20.46 -5.99
C PRO A 16 -17.21 -21.18 -5.38
N PRO A 17 -16.04 -20.52 -5.31
CA PRO A 17 -14.73 -21.14 -5.17
C PRO A 17 -14.30 -21.46 -3.72
N TRP A 18 -15.22 -21.72 -2.82
CA TRP A 18 -14.86 -22.23 -1.49
C TRP A 18 -14.86 -23.75 -1.57
N LEU A 19 -13.67 -24.36 -1.53
CA LEU A 19 -13.56 -25.77 -1.17
C LEU A 19 -14.17 -25.94 0.23
N MET A 20 -15.40 -26.43 0.25
CA MET A 20 -16.24 -26.76 1.42
C MET A 20 -15.71 -28.00 2.14
N GLY A 21 -14.49 -27.93 2.67
CA GLY A 21 -13.82 -29.05 3.34
C GLY A 21 -13.93 -29.05 4.87
N ASP A 22 -13.82 -27.90 5.52
CA ASP A 22 -13.45 -27.86 6.94
C ASP A 22 -14.50 -27.11 7.78
N THR A 23 -15.68 -27.71 8.00
CA THR A 23 -16.61 -27.27 9.06
C THR A 23 -16.07 -27.57 10.47
N TYR A 24 -15.08 -28.45 10.53
CA TYR A 24 -14.35 -28.83 11.72
C TYR A 24 -12.86 -28.87 11.39
N MET A 25 -12.03 -28.49 12.37
CA MET A 25 -10.62 -28.90 12.33
C MET A 25 -10.46 -30.28 12.89
N VAL A 26 -9.53 -31.02 12.32
CA VAL A 26 -9.17 -32.36 12.77
C VAL A 26 -7.75 -32.31 13.32
N LEU A 27 -7.60 -32.54 14.62
CA LEU A 27 -6.29 -32.71 15.26
C LEU A 27 -6.03 -34.20 15.48
N GLU A 28 -4.82 -34.67 15.13
CA GLU A 28 -4.35 -35.99 15.53
C GLU A 28 -4.14 -36.02 17.05
N ASN A 29 -4.86 -36.93 17.71
CA ASN A 29 -4.99 -37.00 19.17
C ASN A 29 -3.88 -37.86 19.82
N ASP A 30 -2.95 -38.40 19.02
CA ASP A 30 -1.93 -39.34 19.47
C ASP A 30 -0.97 -38.74 20.53
N PHE A 31 -1.03 -37.42 20.77
CA PHE A 31 -0.29 -36.71 21.82
C PHE A 31 -1.03 -35.47 22.36
N ALA A 32 -2.29 -35.56 22.79
CA ALA A 32 -2.87 -34.47 23.59
C ALA A 32 -2.02 -34.30 24.88
N PRO A 33 -1.12 -33.31 24.98
CA PRO A 33 -0.16 -33.25 26.06
C PRO A 33 -0.88 -32.85 27.34
N GLU A 34 -0.50 -33.43 28.49
CA GLU A 34 -1.20 -33.22 29.76
C GLU A 34 -1.38 -31.73 30.11
N GLU A 35 -0.44 -30.87 29.67
CA GLU A 35 -0.46 -29.42 29.85
C GLU A 35 -1.66 -28.69 29.21
N TRP A 36 -2.43 -29.35 28.35
CA TRP A 36 -3.62 -28.80 27.69
C TRP A 36 -4.81 -28.64 28.63
N HIS A 37 -4.87 -29.49 29.66
CA HIS A 37 -6.00 -29.65 30.58
C HIS A 37 -5.96 -28.76 31.83
N PRO A 38 -4.85 -28.66 32.57
CA PRO A 38 -4.85 -27.94 33.82
C PRO A 38 -5.00 -26.44 33.58
N ILE A 39 -5.77 -25.80 34.45
CA ILE A 39 -5.78 -24.35 34.57
C ILE A 39 -4.52 -23.97 35.35
N THR A 40 -3.59 -23.31 34.67
CA THR A 40 -2.32 -22.87 35.27
C THR A 40 -2.36 -21.37 35.54
N ALA A 41 -1.98 -20.97 36.75
CA ALA A 41 -1.89 -19.55 37.11
C ALA A 41 -0.92 -18.83 36.16
N PRO A 42 -1.21 -17.58 35.73
CA PRO A 42 -2.31 -16.71 36.18
C PRO A 42 -3.63 -16.88 35.41
N HIS A 43 -3.77 -17.89 34.56
CA HIS A 43 -4.95 -18.09 33.73
C HIS A 43 -6.10 -18.73 34.50
N LEU A 44 -7.32 -18.55 33.98
CA LEU A 44 -8.56 -19.08 34.54
C LEU A 44 -9.27 -20.07 33.60
N ILE A 45 -8.67 -20.36 32.44
CA ILE A 45 -9.20 -21.20 31.37
C ILE A 45 -8.12 -22.22 30.97
N PRO A 46 -8.47 -23.49 30.66
CA PRO A 46 -7.51 -24.50 30.19
C PRO A 46 -6.73 -24.03 28.96
N LYS A 47 -5.45 -24.42 28.85
CA LYS A 47 -4.55 -23.99 27.77
C LYS A 47 -5.13 -24.31 26.38
N PHE A 48 -5.71 -25.48 26.20
CA PHE A 48 -6.25 -25.88 24.90
C PHE A 48 -7.43 -25.01 24.46
N GLU A 49 -8.41 -24.82 25.36
CA GLU A 49 -9.54 -23.92 25.11
C GLU A 49 -9.02 -22.52 24.80
N ARG A 50 -8.08 -22.01 25.59
CA ARG A 50 -7.51 -20.68 25.42
C ARG A 50 -6.99 -20.38 24.01
N VAL A 51 -6.30 -21.36 23.43
CA VAL A 51 -5.65 -21.24 22.11
C VAL A 51 -6.66 -21.47 20.98
N HIS A 52 -7.61 -22.39 21.16
CA HIS A 52 -8.47 -22.85 20.05
C HIS A 52 -9.89 -22.30 20.10
N PHE A 53 -10.25 -21.50 21.11
CA PHE A 53 -11.64 -21.08 21.34
C PHE A 53 -12.27 -20.35 20.15
N TRP A 54 -11.53 -19.51 19.43
CA TRP A 54 -12.01 -18.80 18.24
C TRP A 54 -11.42 -19.32 16.95
N HIS A 55 -11.05 -20.60 16.92
CA HIS A 55 -10.56 -21.22 15.70
C HIS A 55 -11.54 -21.00 14.54
N GLY A 56 -11.03 -20.63 13.36
CA GLY A 56 -11.82 -20.33 12.17
C GLY A 56 -12.15 -18.85 11.95
N VAL A 57 -12.01 -18.00 12.98
CA VAL A 57 -12.30 -16.57 12.84
C VAL A 57 -11.22 -15.86 12.00
N SER A 58 -9.99 -16.34 12.08
CA SER A 58 -8.83 -15.94 11.27
C SER A 58 -7.78 -17.06 11.28
N ASP A 59 -6.73 -16.94 10.46
CA ASP A 59 -5.63 -17.91 10.42
C ASP A 59 -4.92 -18.07 11.78
N ASP A 60 -4.78 -16.97 12.53
CA ASP A 60 -4.18 -16.93 13.87
C ASP A 60 -5.06 -16.08 14.82
N PRO A 61 -6.11 -16.66 15.42
CA PRO A 61 -7.02 -15.93 16.30
C PRO A 61 -6.37 -15.62 17.65
N PRO A 62 -6.78 -14.55 18.34
CA PRO A 62 -6.23 -14.21 19.64
C PRO A 62 -6.56 -15.27 20.69
N HIS A 63 -5.75 -15.34 21.73
CA HIS A 63 -6.02 -16.22 22.86
C HIS A 63 -7.14 -15.67 23.74
N LEU A 64 -8.07 -16.55 24.14
CA LEU A 64 -9.10 -16.23 25.12
C LEU A 64 -8.47 -15.88 26.47
N VAL A 65 -8.97 -14.86 27.16
CA VAL A 65 -8.52 -14.47 28.50
C VAL A 65 -9.53 -14.93 29.55
N TRP A 66 -10.82 -14.67 29.31
CA TRP A 66 -11.92 -15.03 30.19
C TRP A 66 -13.24 -15.04 29.41
N ARG A 67 -14.21 -15.86 29.84
CA ARG A 67 -15.60 -15.79 29.35
C ARG A 67 -16.61 -16.02 30.46
N THR A 68 -17.75 -15.32 30.41
CA THR A 68 -18.76 -15.38 31.48
C THR A 68 -19.55 -16.68 31.52
N ASP A 69 -19.68 -17.37 30.39
CA ASP A 69 -20.42 -18.62 30.27
C ASP A 69 -19.55 -19.86 30.53
N PHE A 70 -18.33 -19.68 31.05
CA PHE A 70 -17.36 -20.77 31.28
C PHE A 70 -17.95 -21.95 32.06
N THR A 71 -18.75 -21.69 33.09
CA THR A 71 -19.38 -22.74 33.92
C THR A 71 -20.67 -23.30 33.33
N THR A 72 -21.41 -22.49 32.57
CA THR A 72 -22.73 -22.86 32.02
C THR A 72 -22.64 -23.50 30.64
N ASN A 73 -21.52 -23.31 29.94
CA ASN A 73 -21.28 -23.78 28.59
C ASN A 73 -19.85 -24.35 28.49
N PRO A 74 -19.62 -25.59 28.96
CA PRO A 74 -18.30 -26.18 29.01
C PRO A 74 -17.71 -26.39 27.60
N TYR A 75 -16.43 -26.07 27.43
CA TYR A 75 -15.73 -26.32 26.16
C TYR A 75 -15.25 -27.76 26.10
N VAL A 76 -15.44 -28.41 24.96
CA VAL A 76 -15.03 -29.81 24.77
C VAL A 76 -13.51 -29.85 24.60
N LEU A 77 -12.83 -30.59 25.49
CA LEU A 77 -11.40 -30.85 25.41
C LEU A 77 -11.12 -32.23 24.78
N PRO A 78 -10.04 -32.39 24.01
CA PRO A 78 -9.62 -33.70 23.52
C PRO A 78 -9.26 -34.61 24.70
N ALA A 79 -9.88 -35.78 24.82
CA ALA A 79 -9.58 -36.70 25.93
C ALA A 79 -8.24 -37.43 25.71
N PRO A 80 -7.38 -37.55 26.75
CA PRO A 80 -6.19 -38.40 26.70
C PRO A 80 -6.58 -39.85 26.36
N GLY A 81 -5.99 -40.42 25.30
CA GLY A 81 -6.36 -41.77 24.82
C GLY A 81 -7.72 -41.84 24.10
N GLY A 82 -8.29 -40.69 23.71
CA GLY A 82 -9.51 -40.62 22.92
C GLY A 82 -9.33 -41.05 21.44
N PRO A 83 -10.35 -40.85 20.60
CA PRO A 83 -10.26 -41.16 19.17
C PRO A 83 -9.04 -40.51 18.52
N ARG A 84 -8.40 -41.18 17.55
CA ARG A 84 -7.20 -40.71 16.84
C ARG A 84 -7.33 -39.30 16.27
N TYR A 85 -8.56 -38.84 16.03
CA TYR A 85 -8.87 -37.54 15.47
C TYR A 85 -9.87 -36.81 16.35
N PHE A 86 -9.51 -35.63 16.84
CA PHE A 86 -10.40 -34.75 17.60
C PHE A 86 -10.95 -33.65 16.69
N LYS A 87 -12.28 -33.55 16.61
CA LYS A 87 -12.99 -32.52 15.86
C LYS A 87 -13.50 -31.43 16.78
N PHE A 88 -13.24 -30.17 16.42
CA PHE A 88 -13.80 -29.01 17.10
C PHE A 88 -14.25 -27.96 16.08
N PRO A 89 -15.28 -27.16 16.39
CA PRO A 89 -15.98 -26.35 15.40
C PRO A 89 -15.13 -25.19 14.89
N VAL A 90 -15.26 -24.92 13.59
CA VAL A 90 -14.75 -23.69 12.95
C VAL A 90 -15.78 -22.59 13.13
N LYS A 91 -15.40 -21.48 13.77
CA LYS A 91 -16.26 -20.33 14.05
C LYS A 91 -16.09 -19.26 12.97
N THR A 92 -17.20 -18.64 12.56
CA THR A 92 -17.19 -17.41 11.77
C THR A 92 -17.77 -16.27 12.59
N ALA A 93 -17.05 -15.14 12.68
CA ALA A 93 -17.57 -13.95 13.35
C ALA A 93 -18.60 -13.23 12.47
N GLU A 94 -19.77 -12.94 13.03
CA GLU A 94 -20.87 -12.27 12.36
C GLU A 94 -21.39 -11.06 13.14
N GLY A 95 -22.02 -10.13 12.41
CA GLY A 95 -22.60 -8.94 12.99
C GLY A 95 -23.84 -9.23 13.85
N VAL A 96 -24.10 -8.33 14.81
CA VAL A 96 -25.28 -8.37 15.67
C VAL A 96 -26.35 -7.47 15.05
N PHE A 97 -27.38 -8.08 14.45
CA PHE A 97 -28.50 -7.36 13.83
C PHE A 97 -29.85 -7.79 14.42
N ASN A 98 -30.81 -6.87 14.42
CA ASN A 98 -32.20 -7.12 14.85
C ASN A 98 -32.32 -7.69 16.27
N THR A 99 -31.50 -7.19 17.20
CA THR A 99 -31.51 -7.58 18.61
C THR A 99 -31.91 -6.41 19.52
N ALA A 100 -32.27 -6.71 20.76
CA ALA A 100 -32.54 -5.69 21.79
C ALA A 100 -31.33 -4.78 22.06
N LEU A 101 -30.10 -5.21 21.71
CA LEU A 101 -28.89 -4.42 21.88
C LEU A 101 -28.75 -3.29 20.85
N ASN A 102 -29.25 -3.49 19.62
CA ASN A 102 -29.10 -2.52 18.53
C ASN A 102 -29.66 -1.11 18.84
N PRO A 103 -30.90 -0.94 19.36
CA PRO A 103 -31.44 0.40 19.62
C PRO A 103 -30.79 1.11 20.81
N ILE A 104 -30.14 0.39 21.72
CA ILE A 104 -29.60 0.95 22.97
C ILE A 104 -28.07 1.00 23.01
N TRP A 105 -27.37 0.50 21.98
CA TRP A 105 -25.91 0.36 21.99
C TRP A 105 -25.18 1.67 22.33
N HIS A 106 -25.67 2.79 21.77
CA HIS A 106 -25.11 4.12 22.01
C HIS A 106 -25.30 4.63 23.44
N THR A 107 -26.15 3.99 24.24
CA THR A 107 -26.36 4.29 25.66
C THR A 107 -25.53 3.35 26.54
N VAL A 108 -25.55 2.04 26.26
CA VAL A 108 -24.89 1.05 27.13
C VAL A 108 -23.38 0.98 26.95
N ALA A 109 -22.86 1.18 25.73
CA ALA A 109 -21.42 1.09 25.48
C ALA A 109 -20.62 2.15 26.25
N PRO A 110 -21.02 3.44 26.30
CA PRO A 110 -20.37 4.43 27.15
C PRO A 110 -20.39 4.08 28.65
N LEU A 111 -21.50 3.58 29.19
CA LEU A 111 -21.59 3.17 30.60
C LEU A 111 -20.61 2.03 30.93
N ILE A 112 -20.44 1.09 30.00
CA ILE A 112 -19.46 -0.01 30.13
C ILE A 112 -18.02 0.55 30.08
N ILE A 113 -17.76 1.54 29.23
CA ILE A 113 -16.46 2.21 29.14
C ILE A 113 -16.14 2.97 30.43
N GLU A 114 -17.08 3.74 30.97
CA GLU A 114 -16.93 4.44 32.25
C GLU A 114 -16.66 3.46 33.40
N LEU A 115 -17.35 2.31 33.40
CA LEU A 115 -17.09 1.23 34.35
C LEU A 115 -15.65 0.70 34.24
N PHE A 116 -15.12 0.53 33.02
CA PHE A 116 -13.73 0.11 32.80
C PHE A 116 -12.73 1.13 33.32
N GLU A 117 -12.94 2.41 33.01
CA GLU A 117 -12.08 3.51 33.46
C GLU A 117 -12.04 3.60 34.99
N GLY A 118 -13.21 3.53 35.63
CA GLY A 118 -13.33 3.57 37.10
C GLY A 118 -12.69 2.38 37.82
N ASN A 119 -12.43 1.28 37.13
CA ASN A 119 -11.84 0.05 37.70
C ASN A 119 -10.43 -0.26 37.15
N GLY A 120 -9.80 0.69 36.47
CA GLY A 120 -8.43 0.54 35.96
C GLY A 120 -8.29 -0.49 34.84
N ILE A 121 -9.38 -0.82 34.13
CA ILE A 121 -9.36 -1.73 32.98
C ILE A 121 -8.94 -0.96 31.73
N ARG A 122 -7.77 -1.29 31.18
CA ARG A 122 -7.28 -0.67 29.93
C ARG A 122 -7.80 -1.46 28.73
N TYR A 123 -9.05 -1.21 28.36
CA TYR A 123 -9.63 -1.79 27.13
C TYR A 123 -8.98 -1.21 25.87
N SER A 124 -9.03 -1.97 24.77
CA SER A 124 -8.58 -1.54 23.43
C SER A 124 -9.72 -1.57 22.40
N SER A 125 -10.69 -2.46 22.55
CA SER A 125 -11.94 -2.43 21.76
C SER A 125 -13.11 -3.07 22.51
N LEU A 126 -14.30 -2.51 22.34
CA LEU A 126 -15.58 -3.05 22.79
C LEU A 126 -16.50 -3.18 21.58
N LYS A 127 -16.99 -4.40 21.31
CA LYS A 127 -17.83 -4.69 20.13
C LYS A 127 -18.78 -5.85 20.41
N GLY A 128 -19.92 -5.87 19.73
CA GLY A 128 -20.82 -7.02 19.70
C GLY A 128 -20.47 -7.97 18.56
N VAL A 129 -20.61 -9.27 18.78
CA VAL A 129 -20.42 -10.33 17.77
C VAL A 129 -21.40 -11.47 18.02
N ARG A 130 -21.70 -12.25 16.97
CA ARG A 130 -22.23 -13.62 17.10
C ARG A 130 -21.29 -14.55 16.35
N PHE A 131 -20.98 -15.71 16.92
CA PHE A 131 -20.19 -16.72 16.24
C PHE A 131 -21.12 -17.73 15.57
N ALA A 132 -20.96 -17.90 14.27
CA ALA A 132 -21.61 -18.94 13.51
C ALA A 132 -20.75 -20.20 13.49
N THR A 133 -21.37 -21.35 13.70
CA THR A 133 -20.78 -22.68 13.45
C THR A 133 -21.69 -23.45 12.52
N TYR A 134 -21.11 -24.39 11.76
CA TYR A 134 -21.84 -25.21 10.80
C TYR A 134 -21.68 -26.68 11.19
N ASP A 135 -22.77 -27.44 11.15
CA ASP A 135 -22.70 -28.89 11.32
C ASP A 135 -22.31 -29.59 10.00
N ASP A 136 -22.26 -30.92 10.01
CA ASP A 136 -21.93 -31.73 8.83
C ASP A 136 -22.96 -31.57 7.69
N GLU A 137 -24.17 -31.07 7.99
CA GLU A 137 -25.24 -30.80 7.04
C GLU A 137 -25.25 -29.33 6.57
N MET A 138 -24.20 -28.57 6.91
CA MET A 138 -24.07 -27.13 6.62
C MET A 138 -25.18 -26.28 7.26
N LYS A 139 -25.83 -26.79 8.30
CA LYS A 139 -26.81 -26.01 9.05
C LYS A 139 -26.10 -25.07 10.00
N LYS A 140 -26.33 -23.79 9.78
CA LYS A 140 -25.79 -22.71 10.58
C LYS A 140 -26.44 -22.63 11.96
N THR A 141 -25.63 -22.62 13.00
CA THR A 141 -26.01 -22.32 14.38
C THR A 141 -25.30 -21.04 14.82
N LEU A 142 -26.04 -20.11 15.44
CA LEU A 142 -25.49 -18.85 15.96
C LEU A 142 -25.36 -18.89 17.48
N SER A 143 -24.23 -18.42 17.99
CA SER A 143 -24.02 -18.20 19.42
C SER A 143 -25.03 -17.17 19.99
N PRO A 144 -25.15 -17.09 21.32
CA PRO A 144 -25.73 -15.92 21.98
C PRO A 144 -25.06 -14.62 21.52
N ILE A 145 -25.68 -13.48 21.83
CA ILE A 145 -25.06 -12.18 21.62
C ILE A 145 -23.83 -12.12 22.51
N THR A 146 -22.66 -11.86 21.93
CA THR A 146 -21.40 -11.79 22.67
C THR A 146 -20.85 -10.37 22.64
N LEU A 147 -20.51 -9.80 23.79
CA LEU A 147 -19.59 -8.68 23.87
C LEU A 147 -18.16 -9.21 23.82
N TRP A 148 -17.46 -8.89 22.72
CA TRP A 148 -16.12 -9.37 22.45
C TRP A 148 -15.10 -8.27 22.74
N ILE A 149 -14.52 -8.32 23.94
CA ILE A 149 -13.80 -7.21 24.54
C ILE A 149 -12.30 -7.48 24.47
N ALA A 150 -11.56 -6.56 23.87
CA ALA A 150 -10.11 -6.60 23.83
C ALA A 150 -9.52 -5.68 24.89
N THR A 151 -8.46 -6.12 25.56
CA THR A 151 -7.64 -5.32 26.47
C THR A 151 -6.27 -5.05 25.87
N GLN A 152 -5.64 -3.95 26.29
CA GLN A 152 -4.26 -3.66 25.91
C GLN A 152 -3.36 -4.80 26.43
N PRO A 153 -2.48 -5.39 25.59
CA PRO A 153 -1.67 -6.52 26.01
C PRO A 153 -0.85 -6.25 27.28
N GLY A 154 -0.91 -7.18 28.24
CA GLY A 154 -0.17 -7.11 29.49
C GLY A 154 -0.70 -6.11 30.53
N THR A 155 -1.86 -5.49 30.29
CA THR A 155 -2.39 -4.43 31.19
C THR A 155 -3.50 -4.88 32.13
N THR A 156 -4.21 -5.96 31.79
CA THR A 156 -5.41 -6.41 32.50
C THR A 156 -5.31 -7.91 32.73
N THR A 157 -5.46 -8.35 33.98
CA THR A 157 -5.35 -9.77 34.36
C THR A 157 -6.64 -10.56 34.07
N PRO A 158 -6.58 -11.89 33.87
CA PRO A 158 -7.77 -12.74 33.76
C PRO A 158 -8.73 -12.59 34.95
N GLN A 159 -8.19 -12.42 36.16
CA GLN A 159 -8.94 -12.17 37.39
C GLN A 159 -9.75 -10.87 37.29
N GLN A 160 -9.14 -9.77 36.86
CA GLN A 160 -9.84 -8.50 36.66
C GLN A 160 -10.96 -8.61 35.62
N CYS A 161 -10.70 -9.31 34.50
CA CYS A 161 -11.73 -9.58 33.48
C CYS A 161 -12.90 -10.37 34.07
N ARG A 162 -12.65 -11.38 34.90
CA ARG A 162 -13.71 -12.13 35.59
C ARG A 162 -14.51 -11.26 36.54
N ASP A 163 -13.83 -10.52 37.40
CA ASP A 163 -14.46 -9.83 38.51
C ASP A 163 -15.29 -8.61 38.04
N ILE A 164 -14.92 -7.97 36.91
CA ILE A 164 -15.68 -6.85 36.33
C ILE A 164 -16.88 -7.29 35.47
N SER A 165 -16.84 -8.51 34.90
CA SER A 165 -17.85 -8.98 33.96
C SER A 165 -19.30 -8.97 34.50
N PRO A 166 -19.58 -9.32 35.78
CA PRO A 166 -20.93 -9.22 36.34
C PRO A 166 -21.51 -7.80 36.32
N ALA A 167 -20.68 -6.77 36.53
CA ALA A 167 -21.13 -5.38 36.48
C ALA A 167 -21.48 -4.94 35.05
N VAL A 168 -20.72 -5.41 34.05
CA VAL A 168 -21.06 -5.20 32.63
C VAL A 168 -22.39 -5.87 32.27
N LEU A 169 -22.61 -7.11 32.70
CA LEU A 169 -23.88 -7.81 32.48
C LEU A 169 -25.06 -7.06 33.13
N ARG A 170 -24.88 -6.54 34.34
CA ARG A 170 -25.91 -5.76 35.03
C ARG A 170 -26.28 -4.47 34.30
N ILE A 171 -25.31 -3.76 33.73
CA ILE A 171 -25.60 -2.60 32.85
C ILE A 171 -26.51 -3.00 31.69
N LEU A 172 -26.26 -4.16 31.06
CA LEU A 172 -27.11 -4.65 29.96
C LEU A 172 -28.50 -5.05 30.45
N GLU A 173 -28.60 -5.73 31.58
CA GLU A 173 -29.87 -6.18 32.16
C GLU A 173 -30.76 -5.01 32.61
N ASP A 174 -30.17 -3.99 33.25
CA ASP A 174 -30.86 -2.75 33.66
C ASP A 174 -31.42 -1.99 32.46
N ASN A 175 -30.85 -2.20 31.27
CA ASN A 175 -31.32 -1.65 30.00
C ASN A 175 -32.12 -2.66 29.15
N GLY A 176 -32.60 -3.75 29.76
CA GLY A 176 -33.54 -4.70 29.14
C GLY A 176 -32.91 -5.74 28.21
N VAL A 177 -31.57 -5.88 28.19
CA VAL A 177 -30.86 -6.88 27.38
C VAL A 177 -30.38 -8.02 28.28
N LYS A 178 -30.84 -9.24 27.99
CA LYS A 178 -30.51 -10.45 28.74
C LYS A 178 -29.85 -11.50 27.85
N GLY A 179 -29.14 -12.45 28.46
CA GLY A 179 -28.54 -13.59 27.75
C GLY A 179 -27.32 -13.21 26.89
N VAL A 180 -26.63 -12.13 27.24
CA VAL A 180 -25.36 -11.74 26.61
C VAL A 180 -24.21 -12.47 27.27
N VAL A 181 -23.25 -12.93 26.47
CA VAL A 181 -21.98 -13.50 26.95
C VAL A 181 -20.88 -12.44 26.80
N ILE A 182 -19.96 -12.37 27.75
CA ILE A 182 -18.77 -11.52 27.63
C ILE A 182 -17.57 -12.43 27.42
N GLU A 183 -16.80 -12.16 26.37
CA GLU A 183 -15.57 -12.88 26.07
C GLU A 183 -14.41 -11.88 25.91
N TRP A 184 -13.34 -12.12 26.68
CA TRP A 184 -12.19 -11.23 26.80
C TRP A 184 -10.98 -11.79 26.06
N TYR A 185 -10.18 -10.91 25.47
CA TYR A 185 -8.87 -11.25 24.91
C TYR A 185 -7.90 -10.06 24.97
N GLU A 186 -6.64 -10.29 24.64
CA GLU A 186 -5.65 -9.23 24.49
C GLU A 186 -5.44 -8.90 23.01
N ALA A 187 -5.56 -7.62 22.67
CA ALA A 187 -5.20 -7.10 21.35
C ALA A 187 -5.07 -5.57 21.41
N ALA A 188 -4.32 -4.97 20.51
CA ALA A 188 -4.29 -3.53 20.33
C ALA A 188 -4.88 -3.16 18.98
N VAL A 189 -5.77 -2.16 18.95
CA VAL A 189 -6.20 -1.56 17.69
C VAL A 189 -5.01 -0.80 17.11
N LYS A 190 -4.62 -1.16 15.89
CA LYS A 190 -3.58 -0.45 15.15
C LYS A 190 -4.24 0.34 14.03
N GLU A 191 -3.82 1.59 13.87
CA GLU A 191 -4.14 2.34 12.66
C GLU A 191 -3.58 1.60 11.45
N LEU A 192 -4.38 1.52 10.39
CA LEU A 192 -3.94 0.88 9.15
C LEU A 192 -2.80 1.72 8.55
N ALA A 193 -1.60 1.14 8.43
CA ALA A 193 -0.36 1.81 8.01
C ALA A 193 -0.56 2.92 6.95
N SER A 194 -0.34 4.18 7.34
CA SER A 194 -0.32 5.33 6.43
C SER A 194 0.87 5.23 5.46
N LEU A 195 0.83 5.93 4.32
CA LEU A 195 2.00 6.05 3.46
C LEU A 195 3.16 6.72 4.23
N MET A 196 4.38 6.44 3.79
CA MET A 196 5.58 6.97 4.43
C MET A 196 5.82 8.43 4.04
N ARG A 197 6.37 9.20 4.98
CA ARG A 197 6.90 10.53 4.67
C ARG A 197 8.13 10.41 3.77
N ILE A 198 8.27 11.36 2.86
CA ILE A 198 9.54 11.65 2.20
C ILE A 198 10.51 12.15 3.29
N VAL A 199 11.73 11.66 3.25
CA VAL A 199 12.80 11.99 4.21
C VAL A 199 13.94 12.66 3.46
N ASP A 200 14.86 13.24 4.23
CA ASP A 200 16.08 13.80 3.69
C ASP A 200 16.97 12.70 3.08
N GLU A 201 17.81 13.07 2.11
CA GLU A 201 18.72 12.12 1.44
C GLU A 201 19.74 11.48 2.38
N THR A 202 20.01 12.09 3.53
CA THR A 202 20.88 11.49 4.56
C THR A 202 20.22 10.37 5.36
N ASP A 203 18.89 10.24 5.30
CA ASP A 203 18.19 9.14 5.98
C ASP A 203 18.56 7.79 5.29
N PRO A 204 18.99 6.77 6.05
CA PRO A 204 19.45 5.50 5.48
C PRO A 204 18.41 4.81 4.59
N THR A 205 17.14 5.07 4.84
CA THR A 205 16.00 4.44 4.15
C THR A 205 15.50 5.25 2.96
N TYR A 206 16.08 6.43 2.68
CA TYR A 206 15.60 7.40 1.68
C TYR A 206 15.25 6.76 0.35
N THR A 207 16.13 5.90 -0.18
CA THR A 207 15.97 5.26 -1.49
C THR A 207 14.89 4.19 -1.52
N VAL A 208 14.93 3.30 -0.53
CA VAL A 208 14.12 2.07 -0.48
C VAL A 208 12.68 2.34 -0.05
N ARG A 209 12.40 3.45 0.64
CA ARG A 209 11.03 3.80 1.05
C ARG A 209 10.18 4.44 -0.04
N ARG A 210 10.79 4.95 -1.12
CA ARG A 210 10.11 5.72 -2.19
C ARG A 210 8.83 5.05 -2.73
N PRO A 211 8.78 3.71 -2.95
CA PRO A 211 7.57 3.03 -3.40
C PRO A 211 6.37 3.07 -2.45
N LEU A 212 6.55 3.59 -1.22
CA LEU A 212 5.53 3.73 -0.19
C LEU A 212 5.29 5.19 0.20
N THR A 213 5.77 6.16 -0.59
CA THR A 213 5.55 7.60 -0.33
C THR A 213 4.45 8.18 -1.21
N ALA A 214 3.94 9.37 -0.85
CA ALA A 214 2.94 10.10 -1.63
C ALA A 214 3.54 10.95 -2.78
N ALA A 215 4.77 10.65 -3.22
CA ALA A 215 5.37 11.32 -4.37
C ALA A 215 4.75 10.84 -5.69
N ILE A 216 4.78 11.69 -6.72
CA ILE A 216 4.47 11.30 -8.10
C ILE A 216 5.39 10.16 -8.54
N GLY A 217 4.81 9.19 -9.25
CA GLY A 217 5.47 7.93 -9.57
C GLY A 217 5.25 6.84 -8.52
N LEU A 218 4.44 7.09 -7.48
CA LEU A 218 4.00 6.06 -6.54
C LEU A 218 3.51 4.82 -7.33
N PRO A 219 4.08 3.63 -7.08
CA PRO A 219 3.60 2.40 -7.67
C PRO A 219 2.14 2.13 -7.31
N ILE A 220 1.30 1.95 -8.33
CA ILE A 220 -0.12 1.64 -8.17
C ILE A 220 -0.39 0.23 -8.68
N ALA A 221 -1.24 -0.50 -7.97
CA ALA A 221 -1.72 -1.79 -8.41
C ALA A 221 -3.24 -1.90 -8.23
N TYR A 222 -3.86 -2.56 -9.20
CA TYR A 222 -5.23 -3.04 -9.10
C TYR A 222 -5.30 -4.46 -9.63
N LYS A 223 -5.67 -5.41 -8.75
CA LYS A 223 -5.54 -6.84 -9.03
C LYS A 223 -4.11 -7.13 -9.52
N ASP A 224 -3.98 -7.75 -10.70
CA ASP A 224 -2.69 -8.11 -11.30
C ASP A 224 -2.09 -6.99 -12.17
N ALA A 225 -2.83 -5.90 -12.42
CA ALA A 225 -2.34 -4.76 -13.18
C ALA A 225 -1.49 -3.84 -12.29
N GLN A 226 -0.40 -3.33 -12.85
CA GLN A 226 0.51 -2.41 -12.19
C GLN A 226 0.82 -1.21 -13.08
N GLY A 227 1.00 -0.08 -12.45
CA GLY A 227 1.30 1.19 -13.09
C GLY A 227 1.90 2.16 -12.11
N SER A 228 1.89 3.42 -12.49
CA SER A 228 2.38 4.54 -11.69
C SER A 228 1.27 5.56 -11.53
N LEU A 229 1.25 6.21 -10.37
CA LEU A 229 0.49 7.43 -10.20
C LEU A 229 1.12 8.53 -11.04
N GLY A 230 0.33 9.15 -11.90
CA GLY A 230 0.74 10.29 -12.72
C GLY A 230 0.75 11.58 -11.91
N PHE A 231 -0.41 11.97 -11.38
CA PHE A 231 -0.56 13.23 -10.64
C PHE A 231 -1.84 13.21 -9.80
N TYR A 232 -1.97 14.23 -8.96
CA TYR A 232 -3.10 14.49 -8.08
C TYR A 232 -3.88 15.73 -8.51
N PHE A 233 -5.15 15.79 -8.10
CA PHE A 233 -5.94 17.01 -8.11
C PHE A 233 -7.02 16.97 -7.02
N HIS A 234 -7.44 18.14 -6.57
CA HIS A 234 -8.53 18.31 -5.61
C HIS A 234 -9.84 18.52 -6.33
N VAL A 235 -10.90 17.90 -5.84
CA VAL A 235 -12.27 18.16 -6.27
C VAL A 235 -12.86 19.17 -5.28
N ASN A 236 -12.66 20.46 -5.52
CA ASN A 236 -13.09 21.49 -4.56
C ASN A 236 -14.61 21.55 -4.36
N LYS A 237 -15.35 21.12 -5.39
CA LYS A 237 -16.79 20.96 -5.35
C LYS A 237 -17.19 19.69 -6.07
N ASP A 238 -18.19 19.01 -5.53
CA ASP A 238 -18.78 17.85 -6.18
C ASP A 238 -19.56 18.26 -7.47
N ARG A 239 -20.20 17.30 -8.13
CA ARG A 239 -20.97 17.58 -9.36
C ARG A 239 -22.21 18.44 -9.13
N ASN A 240 -22.71 18.51 -7.90
CA ASN A 240 -23.86 19.33 -7.53
C ASN A 240 -23.43 20.77 -7.16
N GLY A 241 -22.13 21.01 -7.01
CA GLY A 241 -21.55 22.29 -6.63
C GLY A 241 -21.33 22.44 -5.12
N ASP A 242 -21.55 21.38 -4.35
CA ASP A 242 -21.33 21.35 -2.90
C ASP A 242 -19.83 21.24 -2.59
N PRO A 243 -19.33 21.86 -1.51
CA PRO A 243 -17.93 21.75 -1.12
C PRO A 243 -17.50 20.29 -0.96
N SER A 244 -16.34 19.94 -1.50
CA SER A 244 -15.73 18.62 -1.36
C SER A 244 -14.26 18.74 -0.94
N ASP A 245 -13.83 17.79 -0.11
CA ASP A 245 -12.45 17.62 0.34
C ASP A 245 -11.76 16.42 -0.34
N GLU A 246 -12.39 15.87 -1.39
CA GLU A 246 -11.85 14.73 -2.11
C GLU A 246 -10.58 15.10 -2.87
N VAL A 247 -9.53 14.30 -2.66
CA VAL A 247 -8.30 14.32 -3.44
C VAL A 247 -8.31 13.09 -4.35
N MET A 248 -8.04 13.31 -5.63
CA MET A 248 -8.04 12.29 -6.66
C MET A 248 -6.61 12.01 -7.12
N GLY A 249 -6.28 10.74 -7.32
CA GLY A 249 -5.12 10.30 -8.08
C GLY A 249 -5.47 10.00 -9.53
N VAL A 250 -4.54 10.23 -10.46
CA VAL A 250 -4.68 9.97 -11.90
C VAL A 250 -3.66 8.93 -12.34
N THR A 251 -4.09 7.95 -13.15
CA THR A 251 -3.23 6.97 -13.81
C THR A 251 -3.91 6.49 -15.11
N CYS A 252 -3.36 5.47 -15.78
CA CYS A 252 -3.99 4.89 -16.96
C CYS A 252 -5.23 4.05 -16.62
N LYS A 253 -6.21 4.02 -17.53
CA LYS A 253 -7.38 3.18 -17.40
C LYS A 253 -6.97 1.71 -17.35
N HIS A 254 -6.07 1.26 -18.22
CA HIS A 254 -5.66 -0.16 -18.22
C HIS A 254 -4.96 -0.60 -16.93
N VAL A 255 -4.40 0.33 -16.16
CA VAL A 255 -3.84 0.06 -14.82
C VAL A 255 -4.96 -0.16 -13.81
N LEU A 256 -6.02 0.65 -13.84
CA LEU A 256 -7.16 0.52 -12.91
C LEU A 256 -8.17 -0.55 -13.31
N LYS A 257 -8.44 -0.71 -14.61
CA LYS A 257 -9.41 -1.65 -15.18
C LYS A 257 -9.06 -1.95 -16.63
N ASN A 258 -8.70 -3.21 -16.90
CA ASN A 258 -8.47 -3.70 -18.26
C ASN A 258 -9.77 -4.10 -19.00
N THR A 259 -10.91 -3.48 -18.70
CA THR A 259 -12.19 -3.77 -19.36
C THR A 259 -12.50 -2.71 -20.41
N LYS A 260 -13.13 -3.11 -21.53
CA LYS A 260 -13.61 -2.18 -22.56
C LYS A 260 -14.78 -1.31 -22.11
N THR A 261 -15.38 -1.60 -20.95
CA THR A 261 -16.55 -0.91 -20.43
C THR A 261 -16.20 0.42 -19.80
N ARG A 262 -17.11 1.40 -19.93
CA ARG A 262 -17.06 2.64 -19.14
C ARG A 262 -17.26 2.29 -17.67
N TYR A 263 -16.49 2.91 -16.80
CA TYR A 263 -16.73 2.85 -15.37
C TYR A 263 -16.87 4.25 -14.79
N GLN A 264 -17.89 4.43 -13.95
CA GLN A 264 -18.18 5.65 -13.22
C GLN A 264 -18.79 5.25 -11.90
N TYR A 265 -18.17 5.70 -10.81
CA TYR A 265 -18.64 5.44 -9.46
C TYR A 265 -20.05 6.02 -9.26
N THR A 266 -20.94 5.23 -8.66
CA THR A 266 -22.26 5.68 -8.21
C THR A 266 -22.39 5.49 -6.70
N SER A 267 -23.15 6.35 -6.01
CA SER A 267 -23.31 6.29 -4.54
C SER A 267 -23.87 4.97 -3.99
N ARG A 268 -24.37 4.08 -4.87
CA ARG A 268 -24.82 2.72 -4.52
C ARG A 268 -23.67 1.70 -4.43
N ASP A 269 -22.45 2.07 -4.82
CA ASP A 269 -21.26 1.20 -4.83
C ASP A 269 -20.47 1.25 -3.51
N ILE A 270 -20.98 1.97 -2.49
CA ILE A 270 -20.44 1.97 -1.13
C ILE A 270 -20.60 0.56 -0.54
N GLY A 271 -19.55 -0.25 -0.62
CA GLY A 271 -19.47 -1.54 0.07
C GLY A 271 -18.82 -2.68 -0.71
N GLN A 272 -18.51 -2.53 -2.00
CA GLN A 272 -17.77 -3.57 -2.70
C GLN A 272 -16.26 -3.42 -2.50
N ALA A 273 -15.66 -4.37 -1.78
CA ALA A 273 -14.20 -4.57 -1.69
C ALA A 273 -13.51 -4.82 -3.06
N SER A 274 -14.27 -4.88 -4.17
CA SER A 274 -13.81 -5.27 -5.50
C SER A 274 -13.06 -4.17 -6.28
N GLU A 275 -13.03 -2.92 -5.79
CA GLU A 275 -12.51 -1.75 -6.54
C GLU A 275 -11.37 -0.97 -5.86
N GLN A 276 -10.75 -1.61 -4.86
CA GLN A 276 -9.66 -1.03 -4.06
C GLN A 276 -8.37 -0.89 -4.87
N ILE A 277 -7.84 0.33 -4.89
CA ILE A 277 -6.54 0.67 -5.47
C ILE A 277 -5.47 0.56 -4.39
N ARG A 278 -4.34 -0.07 -4.75
CA ARG A 278 -3.25 -0.36 -3.82
C ARG A 278 -2.00 0.43 -4.17
N ALA A 279 -1.32 0.96 -3.16
CA ALA A 279 0.08 1.33 -3.29
C ALA A 279 0.91 0.05 -3.33
N CYS A 280 1.92 0.01 -4.20
CA CYS A 280 2.93 -1.04 -4.26
C CYS A 280 2.31 -2.45 -4.35
N GLY A 281 2.03 -2.94 -5.56
CA GLY A 281 1.58 -4.31 -5.79
C GLY A 281 2.55 -5.34 -5.20
N MET A 282 2.10 -6.59 -4.95
CA MET A 282 2.93 -7.60 -4.27
C MET A 282 4.30 -7.81 -4.91
N GLN A 283 4.37 -7.87 -6.24
CA GLN A 283 5.64 -8.01 -6.95
C GLN A 283 6.57 -6.81 -6.69
N ARG A 284 6.05 -5.59 -6.75
CA ARG A 284 6.86 -4.39 -6.47
C ARG A 284 7.28 -4.30 -5.01
N PHE A 285 6.40 -4.73 -4.09
CA PHE A 285 6.69 -4.77 -2.66
C PHE A 285 7.78 -5.79 -2.36
N GLN A 286 7.73 -6.98 -2.97
CA GLN A 286 8.80 -7.96 -2.86
C GLN A 286 10.12 -7.42 -3.41
N GLN A 287 10.08 -6.71 -4.55
CA GLN A 287 11.26 -6.04 -5.09
C GLN A 287 11.82 -5.01 -4.09
N LEU A 288 10.95 -4.22 -3.43
CA LEU A 288 11.39 -3.28 -2.38
C LEU A 288 12.09 -4.02 -1.23
N LEU A 289 11.55 -5.15 -0.77
CA LEU A 289 12.18 -5.95 0.29
C LEU A 289 13.55 -6.48 -0.15
N ASN A 290 13.66 -6.94 -1.39
CA ASN A 290 14.92 -7.41 -1.97
C ASN A 290 15.94 -6.27 -2.09
N ASP A 291 15.55 -5.13 -2.69
CA ASP A 291 16.38 -3.93 -2.83
C ASP A 291 16.92 -3.47 -1.46
N SER A 292 16.09 -3.59 -0.41
CA SER A 292 16.47 -3.26 0.97
C SER A 292 17.45 -4.26 1.57
N GLY A 293 17.25 -5.56 1.32
CA GLY A 293 18.18 -6.60 1.73
C GLY A 293 19.54 -6.47 1.06
N ASP A 294 19.57 -6.14 -0.24
CA ASP A 294 20.80 -5.92 -1.00
C ASP A 294 21.56 -4.68 -0.49
N LEU A 295 20.85 -3.62 -0.13
CA LEU A 295 21.44 -2.43 0.48
C LEU A 295 22.07 -2.74 1.85
N ILE A 296 21.37 -3.53 2.69
CA ILE A 296 21.89 -3.99 3.98
C ILE A 296 23.16 -4.84 3.78
N GLY A 297 23.13 -5.78 2.84
CA GLY A 297 24.29 -6.61 2.50
C GLY A 297 25.49 -5.77 2.04
N SER A 298 25.26 -4.79 1.16
CA SER A 298 26.29 -3.88 0.68
C SER A 298 26.91 -3.05 1.80
N ASN A 299 26.10 -2.58 2.76
CA ASN A 299 26.58 -1.87 3.94
C ASN A 299 27.39 -2.77 4.88
N LEU A 300 27.01 -4.04 5.04
CA LEU A 300 27.79 -5.01 5.82
C LEU A 300 29.18 -5.25 5.20
N ASP A 301 29.27 -5.39 3.88
CA ASP A 301 30.55 -5.51 3.17
C ASP A 301 31.42 -4.27 3.37
N GLU A 302 30.82 -3.08 3.31
CA GLU A 302 31.48 -1.80 3.61
C GLU A 302 32.00 -1.73 5.05
N ILE A 303 31.20 -2.16 6.03
CA ILE A 303 31.57 -2.23 7.45
C ILE A 303 32.78 -3.13 7.65
N ILE A 304 32.77 -4.32 7.04
CA ILE A 304 33.89 -5.27 7.11
C ILE A 304 35.16 -4.65 6.52
N ARG A 305 35.06 -4.02 5.34
CA ARG A 305 36.20 -3.36 4.69
C ARG A 305 36.76 -2.22 5.55
N LEU A 306 35.90 -1.33 6.04
CA LEU A 306 36.31 -0.20 6.87
C LEU A 306 36.92 -0.66 8.20
N ALA A 307 36.37 -1.70 8.83
CA ALA A 307 36.94 -2.27 10.05
C ALA A 307 38.36 -2.81 9.82
N ALA A 308 38.59 -3.53 8.71
CA ALA A 308 39.92 -4.01 8.35
C ALA A 308 40.91 -2.86 8.08
N GLU A 309 40.47 -1.80 7.39
CA GLU A 309 41.29 -0.60 7.15
C GLU A 309 41.63 0.14 8.45
N VAL A 310 40.68 0.27 9.38
CA VAL A 310 40.90 0.88 10.70
C VAL A 310 41.95 0.10 11.48
N VAL A 311 41.86 -1.24 11.53
CA VAL A 311 42.85 -2.09 12.21
C VAL A 311 44.23 -1.93 11.55
N ARG A 312 44.30 -1.94 10.21
CA ARG A 312 45.55 -1.77 9.46
C ARG A 312 46.22 -0.43 9.78
N LEU A 313 45.46 0.67 9.81
CA LEU A 313 45.98 2.00 10.10
C LEU A 313 46.37 2.17 11.58
N ALA A 314 45.57 1.65 12.51
CA ALA A 314 45.89 1.70 13.94
C ALA A 314 47.19 0.95 14.28
N ASN A 315 47.45 -0.16 13.58
CA ASN A 315 48.65 -0.97 13.75
C ASN A 315 49.87 -0.47 12.96
N ALA A 316 49.74 0.60 12.16
CA ALA A 316 50.88 1.18 11.47
C ALA A 316 51.88 1.81 12.46
N PRO A 317 53.20 1.78 12.18
CA PRO A 317 54.20 2.47 12.97
C PRO A 317 53.86 3.95 13.13
N GLU A 318 54.11 4.51 14.30
CA GLU A 318 53.69 5.88 14.66
C GLU A 318 54.23 6.96 13.69
N ALA A 319 55.43 6.75 13.14
CA ALA A 319 56.04 7.65 12.14
C ALA A 319 55.34 7.63 10.76
N GLU A 320 54.58 6.58 10.45
CA GLU A 320 53.88 6.39 9.16
C GLU A 320 52.35 6.42 9.31
N ARG A 321 51.84 6.58 10.53
CA ARG A 321 50.41 6.52 10.82
C ARG A 321 49.71 7.81 10.39
N ASP A 322 48.81 7.68 9.42
CA ASP A 322 47.91 8.77 9.02
C ASP A 322 46.70 8.83 9.97
N GLU A 323 46.86 9.57 11.08
CA GLU A 323 45.81 9.79 12.09
C GLU A 323 44.55 10.44 11.50
N ARG A 324 44.69 11.26 10.45
CA ARG A 324 43.54 11.89 9.77
C ARG A 324 42.74 10.84 8.99
N ALA A 325 43.42 9.95 8.27
CA ALA A 325 42.77 8.85 7.58
C ALA A 325 42.11 7.90 8.57
N LEU A 326 42.80 7.54 9.66
CA LEU A 326 42.25 6.69 10.73
C LEU A 326 40.95 7.28 11.31
N GLY A 327 40.98 8.56 11.71
CA GLY A 327 39.80 9.24 12.25
C GLY A 327 38.63 9.29 11.28
N LYS A 328 38.87 9.60 10.00
CA LYS A 328 37.83 9.59 8.95
C LYS A 328 37.21 8.20 8.75
N LYS A 329 38.05 7.16 8.73
CA LYS A 329 37.60 5.77 8.51
C LYS A 329 36.83 5.24 9.72
N MET A 330 37.25 5.56 10.94
CA MET A 330 36.49 5.24 12.16
C MET A 330 35.13 5.94 12.18
N HIS A 331 35.07 7.23 11.84
CA HIS A 331 33.80 7.96 11.77
C HIS A 331 32.86 7.33 10.74
N LYS A 332 33.36 7.05 9.53
CA LYS A 332 32.56 6.40 8.49
C LYS A 332 32.10 5.00 8.88
N LEU A 333 32.95 4.22 9.55
CA LEU A 333 32.59 2.88 10.05
C LEU A 333 31.41 2.95 11.02
N ASN A 334 31.42 3.90 11.95
CA ASN A 334 30.33 4.06 12.91
C ASN A 334 29.04 4.54 12.22
N GLU A 335 29.15 5.52 11.32
CA GLU A 335 28.02 6.01 10.52
C GLU A 335 27.34 4.87 9.74
N VAL A 336 28.11 4.05 9.01
CA VAL A 336 27.54 2.94 8.22
C VAL A 336 26.93 1.87 9.13
N LYS A 337 27.51 1.59 10.32
CA LYS A 337 26.92 0.68 11.30
C LYS A 337 25.57 1.16 11.81
N GLU A 338 25.48 2.44 12.17
CA GLU A 338 24.24 3.07 12.63
C GLU A 338 23.18 3.04 11.52
N HIS A 339 23.55 3.47 10.31
CA HIS A 339 22.68 3.42 9.14
C HIS A 339 22.17 2.00 8.84
N ASN A 340 23.03 0.99 8.93
CA ASN A 340 22.64 -0.39 8.66
C ASN A 340 21.67 -0.93 9.73
N ALA A 341 21.89 -0.62 11.00
CA ALA A 341 20.98 -0.99 12.08
C ALA A 341 19.60 -0.33 11.92
N GLU A 342 19.55 0.93 11.50
CA GLU A 342 18.30 1.63 11.18
C GLU A 342 17.56 1.01 10.00
N LEU A 343 18.28 0.65 8.93
CA LEU A 343 17.72 -0.05 7.76
C LEU A 343 17.13 -1.41 8.14
N GLU A 344 17.83 -2.21 8.96
CA GLU A 344 17.32 -3.50 9.44
C GLU A 344 16.05 -3.35 10.28
N LYS A 345 16.02 -2.35 11.16
CA LYS A 345 14.84 -2.03 11.97
C LYS A 345 13.68 -1.61 11.06
N TRP A 346 13.94 -0.69 10.13
CA TRP A 346 12.95 -0.22 9.17
C TRP A 346 12.40 -1.37 8.32
N LEU A 347 13.25 -2.26 7.81
CA LEU A 347 12.85 -3.42 7.01
C LEU A 347 11.90 -4.36 7.79
N LYS A 348 12.16 -4.59 9.08
CA LYS A 348 11.25 -5.35 9.96
C LYS A 348 9.91 -4.64 10.11
N GLU A 349 9.93 -3.34 10.35
CA GLU A 349 8.72 -2.52 10.50
C GLU A 349 7.86 -2.51 9.23
N ILE A 350 8.46 -2.29 8.06
CA ILE A 350 7.69 -2.28 6.81
C ILE A 350 7.18 -3.66 6.43
N THR A 351 7.94 -4.72 6.72
CA THR A 351 7.47 -6.09 6.50
C THR A 351 6.23 -6.35 7.36
N LEU A 352 6.25 -5.96 8.64
CA LEU A 352 5.10 -6.13 9.53
C LEU A 352 3.89 -5.27 9.13
N ASN A 353 4.14 -4.04 8.71
CA ASN A 353 3.08 -3.05 8.51
C ASN A 353 2.49 -3.06 7.11
N PHE A 354 3.27 -3.46 6.11
CA PHE A 354 2.88 -3.37 4.70
C PHE A 354 2.79 -4.73 3.99
N SER A 355 3.20 -5.87 4.56
CA SER A 355 3.07 -7.17 3.86
C SER A 355 1.61 -7.53 3.53
N ASP A 356 0.69 -7.19 4.42
CA ASP A 356 -0.74 -7.29 4.16
C ASP A 356 -1.16 -6.31 3.06
N MET A 357 -1.61 -6.86 1.93
CA MET A 357 -2.09 -6.08 0.78
C MET A 357 -3.22 -5.11 1.15
N GLY A 358 -4.09 -5.47 2.10
CA GLY A 358 -5.19 -4.63 2.54
C GLY A 358 -4.71 -3.35 3.22
N ARG A 359 -3.57 -3.40 3.91
CA ARG A 359 -2.96 -2.22 4.54
C ARG A 359 -2.39 -1.23 3.53
N ARG A 360 -2.13 -1.70 2.31
CA ARG A 360 -1.67 -0.88 1.19
C ARG A 360 -2.81 -0.36 0.30
N ASN A 361 -4.08 -0.62 0.67
CA ASN A 361 -5.21 0.02 0.00
C ASN A 361 -5.16 1.53 0.27
N ILE A 362 -5.13 2.32 -0.80
CA ILE A 362 -4.94 3.78 -0.76
C ILE A 362 -6.14 4.55 -1.32
N GLY A 363 -7.10 3.88 -1.91
CA GLY A 363 -8.25 4.53 -2.52
C GLY A 363 -9.13 3.56 -3.30
N TYR A 364 -10.08 4.11 -4.05
CA TYR A 364 -10.98 3.35 -4.91
C TYR A 364 -11.18 4.03 -6.27
N SER A 365 -11.37 3.23 -7.31
CA SER A 365 -11.61 3.75 -8.67
C SER A 365 -12.85 4.65 -8.68
N HIS A 366 -12.76 5.82 -9.33
CA HIS A 366 -13.86 6.80 -9.37
C HIS A 366 -14.38 7.04 -10.80
N TRP A 367 -13.49 7.22 -11.77
CA TRP A 367 -13.85 7.39 -13.19
C TRP A 367 -12.80 6.76 -14.09
N ALA A 368 -13.24 5.96 -15.06
CA ALA A 368 -12.36 5.30 -16.01
C ALA A 368 -13.13 5.07 -17.32
N PRO A 369 -13.14 6.05 -18.27
CA PRO A 369 -13.84 5.94 -19.55
C PRO A 369 -13.22 4.82 -20.42
N PRO A 370 -13.92 4.27 -21.42
CA PRO A 370 -13.31 3.30 -22.35
C PRO A 370 -12.06 3.87 -23.01
N ILE A 371 -11.03 3.03 -23.22
CA ILE A 371 -9.87 3.44 -24.03
C ILE A 371 -10.37 3.69 -25.44
N SER A 372 -10.19 4.92 -25.93
CA SER A 372 -10.65 5.36 -27.23
C SER A 372 -9.68 6.38 -27.80
N THR A 373 -9.60 6.38 -29.13
CA THR A 373 -8.90 7.39 -29.94
C THR A 373 -9.90 8.37 -30.55
N ASP A 374 -11.17 7.99 -30.61
CA ASP A 374 -12.23 8.71 -31.31
C ASP A 374 -12.97 9.63 -30.33
N ILE A 375 -12.24 10.57 -29.73
CA ILE A 375 -12.78 11.53 -28.76
C ILE A 375 -13.07 12.87 -29.43
N ASP A 376 -12.10 13.37 -30.21
CA ASP A 376 -12.18 14.60 -30.97
C ASP A 376 -11.23 14.54 -32.17
N GLU A 377 -11.14 15.65 -32.92
CA GLU A 377 -10.30 15.77 -34.11
C GLU A 377 -8.80 15.55 -33.87
N ASN A 378 -8.32 15.64 -32.62
CA ASN A 378 -6.90 15.43 -32.31
C ASN A 378 -6.53 13.94 -32.27
N ASN A 379 -7.50 13.02 -32.17
CA ASN A 379 -7.27 11.57 -32.16
C ASN A 379 -6.23 11.07 -31.13
N PHE A 380 -6.05 11.78 -30.02
CA PHE A 380 -5.21 11.33 -28.91
C PHE A 380 -5.84 10.13 -28.19
N THR A 381 -5.03 9.20 -27.70
CA THR A 381 -5.55 8.09 -26.90
C THR A 381 -6.03 8.57 -25.54
N LEU A 382 -7.31 8.31 -25.22
CA LEU A 382 -7.89 8.50 -23.89
C LEU A 382 -7.72 7.24 -23.04
N ASP A 383 -6.52 7.05 -22.50
CA ASP A 383 -6.25 5.98 -21.54
C ASP A 383 -6.02 6.56 -20.14
N VAL A 384 -7.12 6.92 -19.49
CA VAL A 384 -7.12 7.58 -18.19
C VAL A 384 -8.08 6.91 -17.23
N GLY A 385 -7.69 6.85 -15.97
CA GLY A 385 -8.61 6.67 -14.88
C GLY A 385 -8.19 7.44 -13.65
N THR A 386 -9.20 7.85 -12.89
CA THR A 386 -9.06 8.59 -11.64
C THR A 386 -9.59 7.76 -10.49
N PHE A 387 -8.96 7.85 -9.33
CA PHE A 387 -9.36 7.16 -8.12
C PHE A 387 -9.34 8.11 -6.92
N ALA A 388 -10.35 8.01 -6.07
CA ALA A 388 -10.44 8.81 -4.86
C ALA A 388 -9.49 8.25 -3.81
N LEU A 389 -8.72 9.13 -3.15
CA LEU A 389 -7.72 8.77 -2.16
C LEU A 389 -8.33 8.67 -0.76
N TYR A 390 -7.86 7.71 0.04
CA TYR A 390 -8.20 7.67 1.45
C TYR A 390 -7.45 8.73 2.24
N ALA A 391 -8.18 9.67 2.83
CA ALA A 391 -7.61 10.70 3.69
C ALA A 391 -6.74 10.12 4.81
N SER A 392 -7.14 8.99 5.39
CA SER A 392 -6.39 8.26 6.42
C SER A 392 -5.00 7.78 5.98
N LYS A 393 -4.72 7.72 4.68
CA LYS A 393 -3.42 7.28 4.13
C LYS A 393 -2.53 8.42 3.67
N PHE A 394 -3.11 9.59 3.37
CA PHE A 394 -2.40 10.67 2.70
C PHE A 394 -2.36 11.97 3.49
N LYS A 395 -3.35 12.29 4.33
CA LYS A 395 -3.51 13.63 4.93
C LYS A 395 -2.23 14.18 5.59
N ASP A 396 -1.49 13.33 6.30
CA ASP A 396 -0.27 13.74 7.02
C ASP A 396 0.97 13.85 6.11
N VAL A 397 1.01 13.10 5.01
CA VAL A 397 2.18 12.97 4.13
C VAL A 397 2.02 13.64 2.77
N PHE A 398 0.81 14.07 2.42
CA PHE A 398 0.51 14.71 1.15
C PHE A 398 1.17 16.09 1.06
N ARG A 399 1.84 16.36 -0.06
CA ARG A 399 2.54 17.63 -0.33
C ARG A 399 2.22 18.19 -1.73
N GLY A 400 1.11 17.74 -2.31
CA GLY A 400 0.70 18.04 -3.68
C GLY A 400 1.45 17.22 -4.73
N ASN A 401 1.44 17.73 -5.94
CA ASN A 401 2.18 17.19 -7.07
C ASN A 401 3.69 17.42 -6.90
N LEU A 402 4.37 16.46 -6.26
CA LEU A 402 5.79 16.51 -5.92
C LEU A 402 6.50 15.25 -6.42
N VAL A 403 7.61 15.43 -7.11
CA VAL A 403 8.51 14.34 -7.54
C VAL A 403 9.69 14.29 -6.60
N ASP A 404 9.94 13.12 -6.04
CA ASP A 404 11.21 12.79 -5.39
C ASP A 404 12.19 12.32 -6.49
N LEU A 405 13.27 13.09 -6.70
CA LEU A 405 14.25 12.80 -7.76
C LEU A 405 15.16 11.60 -7.41
N GLY A 406 15.16 11.15 -6.16
CA GLY A 406 15.98 10.05 -5.66
C GLY A 406 17.48 10.33 -5.73
N ASN A 407 18.30 9.34 -5.41
CA ASN A 407 19.76 9.48 -5.35
C ASN A 407 20.49 8.83 -6.54
N LYS A 408 19.77 8.46 -7.61
CA LYS A 408 20.36 7.83 -8.79
C LYS A 408 21.38 8.74 -9.48
N TRP A 409 21.16 10.05 -9.39
CA TRP A 409 22.04 11.08 -9.90
C TRP A 409 22.22 12.15 -8.83
N THR A 410 23.41 12.72 -8.78
CA THR A 410 23.66 13.92 -7.99
C THR A 410 22.90 15.11 -8.56
N THR A 411 22.62 16.11 -7.72
CA THR A 411 22.04 17.39 -8.15
C THR A 411 22.84 18.03 -9.30
N SER A 412 24.17 17.90 -9.29
CA SER A 412 25.02 18.42 -10.36
C SER A 412 24.81 17.68 -11.69
N GLU A 413 24.68 16.36 -11.67
CA GLU A 413 24.42 15.56 -12.86
C GLU A 413 23.02 15.83 -13.42
N LEU A 414 22.00 15.92 -12.57
CA LEU A 414 20.64 16.30 -12.97
C LEU A 414 20.64 17.68 -13.62
N ASN A 415 21.31 18.65 -13.01
CA ASN A 415 21.43 19.99 -13.59
C ASN A 415 22.17 19.97 -14.93
N ALA A 416 23.21 19.14 -15.10
CA ALA A 416 23.91 19.02 -16.37
C ALA A 416 23.04 18.39 -17.47
N MET A 417 22.12 17.49 -17.10
CA MET A 417 21.21 16.85 -18.05
C MET A 417 20.05 17.76 -18.45
N PHE A 418 19.43 18.48 -17.52
CA PHE A 418 18.31 19.39 -17.81
C PHE A 418 18.73 20.80 -18.26
N TRP A 419 19.99 21.20 -18.03
CA TRP A 419 20.62 22.39 -18.61
C TRP A 419 21.89 22.01 -19.38
N PRO A 420 21.73 21.32 -20.52
CA PRO A 420 22.86 20.79 -21.29
C PRO A 420 23.74 21.92 -21.83
N ASN A 421 23.14 23.03 -22.29
CA ASN A 421 23.86 24.20 -22.78
C ASN A 421 24.60 24.96 -21.65
N PRO A 422 25.93 25.14 -21.73
CA PRO A 422 26.69 25.91 -20.75
C PRO A 422 26.20 27.36 -20.56
N ALA A 423 25.69 28.00 -21.62
CA ALA A 423 25.18 29.38 -21.56
C ALA A 423 23.90 29.50 -20.71
N GLY A 424 23.13 28.42 -20.58
CA GLY A 424 21.89 28.35 -19.79
C GLY A 424 22.07 27.93 -18.32
N ARG A 425 23.30 27.61 -17.88
CA ARG A 425 23.57 27.04 -16.54
C ARG A 425 23.50 28.04 -15.38
N SER A 426 23.21 29.32 -15.64
CA SER A 426 23.11 30.38 -14.63
C SER A 426 21.71 30.55 -14.02
N GLY A 427 20.72 29.75 -14.42
CA GLY A 427 19.35 29.80 -13.91
C GLY A 427 19.08 29.03 -12.62
N ALA A 428 17.84 29.12 -12.13
CA ALA A 428 17.34 28.33 -10.99
C ALA A 428 17.42 26.83 -11.32
N LYS A 429 18.14 26.09 -10.48
CA LYS A 429 18.46 24.67 -10.63
C LYS A 429 17.59 23.81 -9.72
N PHE A 430 17.65 22.49 -9.89
CA PHE A 430 17.02 21.59 -8.93
C PHE A 430 17.49 21.88 -7.51
N ALA A 431 16.55 21.86 -6.57
CA ALA A 431 16.83 22.08 -5.17
C ALA A 431 17.73 20.97 -4.61
N THR A 432 18.54 21.32 -3.61
CA THR A 432 19.49 20.38 -2.99
C THR A 432 18.80 19.26 -2.22
N ASN A 433 17.53 19.44 -1.84
CA ASN A 433 16.72 18.40 -1.21
C ASN A 433 16.16 17.38 -2.22
N LEU A 434 16.47 17.51 -3.51
CA LEU A 434 16.05 16.58 -4.57
C LEU A 434 14.52 16.42 -4.71
N LEU A 435 13.75 17.41 -4.25
CA LEU A 435 12.30 17.45 -4.42
C LEU A 435 11.93 18.46 -5.50
N HIS A 436 11.26 17.99 -6.54
CA HIS A 436 10.84 18.81 -7.67
C HIS A 436 9.34 18.96 -7.71
N ARG A 437 8.85 20.20 -7.67
CA ARG A 437 7.42 20.47 -7.66
C ARG A 437 6.89 20.52 -9.08
N ILE A 438 5.77 19.85 -9.32
CA ILE A 438 5.05 19.88 -10.58
C ILE A 438 3.89 20.87 -10.47
N MET A 439 3.89 21.91 -11.29
CA MET A 439 2.85 22.94 -11.33
C MET A 439 2.56 23.34 -12.78
N GLY A 440 1.28 23.34 -13.11
CA GLY A 440 0.83 23.72 -14.45
C GLY A 440 1.16 22.69 -15.53
N VAL A 441 0.91 23.08 -16.76
CA VAL A 441 0.96 22.22 -17.94
C VAL A 441 1.64 22.95 -19.08
N VAL A 442 2.32 22.22 -19.96
CA VAL A 442 2.81 22.76 -21.23
C VAL A 442 1.60 22.97 -22.14
N GLU A 443 1.35 24.22 -22.51
CA GLU A 443 0.26 24.59 -23.40
C GLU A 443 0.50 24.05 -24.82
N LYS A 444 -0.59 23.86 -25.59
CA LYS A 444 -0.55 23.25 -26.92
C LYS A 444 0.45 23.97 -27.84
N GLU A 445 0.45 25.30 -27.80
CA GLU A 445 1.26 26.17 -28.64
C GLU A 445 2.75 26.07 -28.27
N HIS A 446 3.04 25.87 -26.98
CA HIS A 446 4.39 25.74 -26.43
C HIS A 446 4.98 24.34 -26.59
N MET A 447 4.19 23.33 -26.97
CA MET A 447 4.70 21.98 -27.29
C MET A 447 5.61 22.03 -28.52
N ALA A 448 5.19 22.72 -29.58
CA ALA A 448 5.96 22.84 -30.82
C ALA A 448 7.04 23.94 -30.78
N THR A 449 7.01 24.80 -29.75
CA THR A 449 7.96 25.91 -29.58
C THR A 449 8.57 25.87 -28.17
N PRO A 450 9.54 24.97 -27.94
CA PRO A 450 10.19 24.86 -26.64
C PRO A 450 10.82 26.20 -26.23
N ASN A 451 10.63 26.59 -24.98
CA ASN A 451 11.37 27.69 -24.35
C ASN A 451 12.72 27.23 -23.76
N ASP A 452 13.12 26.00 -24.10
CA ASP A 452 14.30 25.30 -23.64
C ASP A 452 15.25 25.02 -24.81
N ILE A 453 16.52 24.84 -24.51
CA ILE A 453 17.57 24.58 -25.49
C ILE A 453 18.41 23.35 -25.14
N ASP A 454 18.86 22.65 -26.17
CA ASP A 454 19.75 21.50 -26.06
C ASP A 454 21.23 21.90 -25.92
N GLU A 455 22.13 20.90 -25.89
CA GLU A 455 23.58 21.10 -25.84
C GLU A 455 24.16 22.01 -26.94
N ASN A 456 23.50 22.12 -28.10
CA ASN A 456 23.93 22.90 -29.25
C ASN A 456 23.28 24.30 -29.28
N GLY A 457 22.27 24.54 -28.44
CA GLY A 457 21.51 25.79 -28.42
C GLY A 457 20.23 25.74 -29.26
N ASP A 458 19.85 24.57 -29.77
CA ASP A 458 18.63 24.38 -30.54
C ASP A 458 17.42 24.17 -29.61
N ALA A 459 16.25 24.66 -30.02
CA ALA A 459 15.03 24.58 -29.20
C ALA A 459 14.61 23.12 -28.96
N SER A 460 14.52 22.70 -27.70
CA SER A 460 14.22 21.31 -27.34
C SER A 460 13.79 21.18 -25.87
N TYR A 461 12.82 20.31 -25.59
CA TYR A 461 12.50 19.94 -24.20
C TYR A 461 13.26 18.69 -23.76
N THR A 462 14.09 18.86 -22.73
CA THR A 462 14.52 17.74 -21.89
C THR A 462 13.43 17.42 -20.88
N VAL A 463 13.02 16.16 -20.80
CA VAL A 463 11.90 15.74 -19.98
C VAL A 463 12.32 14.69 -18.95
N GLY A 464 11.70 14.78 -17.77
CA GLY A 464 11.83 13.81 -16.70
C GLY A 464 10.54 13.02 -16.51
N LYS A 465 10.67 11.84 -15.92
CA LYS A 465 9.56 11.03 -15.42
C LYS A 465 10.06 10.15 -14.27
N ASN A 466 9.22 9.98 -13.24
CA ASN A 466 9.43 8.98 -12.19
C ASN A 466 8.34 7.92 -12.31
N GLY A 467 8.72 6.66 -12.52
CA GLY A 467 7.78 5.55 -12.67
C GLY A 467 8.12 4.34 -11.82
N ASN A 468 7.14 3.45 -11.70
CA ASN A 468 7.21 2.24 -10.88
C ASN A 468 8.39 1.32 -11.22
N THR A 469 8.70 1.17 -12.51
CA THR A 469 9.69 0.20 -13.00
C THR A 469 11.04 0.85 -13.26
N THR A 470 11.07 1.96 -14.01
CA THR A 470 12.35 2.58 -14.39
C THR A 470 12.85 3.63 -13.39
N HIS A 471 12.07 3.93 -12.35
CA HIS A 471 12.31 5.04 -11.42
C HIS A 471 12.42 6.37 -12.18
N LEU A 472 13.26 7.30 -11.69
CA LEU A 472 13.57 8.52 -12.40
C LEU A 472 14.35 8.18 -13.68
N THR A 473 13.83 8.67 -14.80
CA THR A 473 14.43 8.62 -16.14
C THR A 473 14.33 9.97 -16.81
N ILE A 474 15.27 10.22 -17.73
CA ILE A 474 15.39 11.46 -18.49
C ILE A 474 15.35 11.10 -19.97
N GLY A 475 14.64 11.90 -20.76
CA GLY A 475 14.43 11.69 -22.18
C GLY A 475 14.36 13.01 -22.94
N ARG A 476 14.12 12.90 -24.24
CA ARG A 476 13.93 14.06 -25.12
C ARG A 476 12.55 13.99 -25.76
N TYR A 477 11.78 15.05 -25.61
CA TYR A 477 10.53 15.16 -26.34
C TYR A 477 10.80 15.47 -27.81
N ASN A 478 10.05 14.84 -28.71
CA ASN A 478 10.27 14.92 -30.16
C ASN A 478 9.87 16.28 -30.78
N GLY A 479 9.01 17.08 -30.13
CA GLY A 479 8.45 18.32 -30.72
C GLY A 479 7.37 18.09 -31.77
N LEU A 480 7.24 16.87 -32.30
CA LEU A 480 6.22 16.45 -33.25
C LEU A 480 5.41 15.28 -32.69
N ASP A 481 4.10 15.30 -32.95
CA ASP A 481 3.21 14.21 -32.60
C ASP A 481 3.51 12.96 -33.45
N ALA A 482 3.51 11.80 -32.81
CA ALA A 482 3.64 10.51 -33.48
C ALA A 482 2.28 9.99 -33.92
N TYR A 483 2.20 9.48 -35.15
CA TYR A 483 1.03 8.80 -35.68
C TYR A 483 1.27 7.31 -35.60
N ILE A 484 0.57 6.63 -34.70
CA ILE A 484 0.69 5.19 -34.49
C ILE A 484 -0.52 4.46 -35.03
N CYS A 485 -0.29 3.25 -35.51
CA CYS A 485 -1.33 2.34 -35.99
C CYS A 485 -1.07 0.98 -35.36
N ASN A 486 -2.03 0.48 -34.58
CA ASN A 486 -1.86 -0.82 -33.95
C ASN A 486 -2.16 -1.98 -34.92
N GLU A 487 -1.93 -3.21 -34.49
CA GLU A 487 -2.15 -4.44 -35.28
C GLU A 487 -3.60 -4.59 -35.77
N LEU A 488 -4.56 -3.92 -35.12
CA LEU A 488 -5.97 -3.91 -35.49
C LEU A 488 -6.33 -2.76 -36.45
N GLY A 489 -5.35 -2.01 -36.93
CA GLY A 489 -5.53 -0.87 -37.82
C GLY A 489 -6.06 0.40 -37.14
N ARG A 490 -6.13 0.42 -35.81
CA ARG A 490 -6.59 1.61 -35.07
C ARG A 490 -5.47 2.64 -35.02
N LYS A 491 -5.79 3.86 -35.41
CA LYS A 491 -4.85 4.97 -35.50
C LYS A 491 -5.00 5.87 -34.28
N SER A 492 -3.89 6.39 -33.78
CA SER A 492 -3.88 7.46 -32.78
C SER A 492 -2.71 8.39 -33.00
N ILE A 493 -2.81 9.55 -32.38
CA ILE A 493 -1.78 10.59 -32.35
C ILE A 493 -1.24 10.64 -30.92
N GLU A 494 0.06 10.76 -30.72
CA GLU A 494 0.67 10.69 -29.38
C GLU A 494 1.88 11.62 -29.22
N VAL A 495 2.13 12.04 -27.97
CA VAL A 495 3.42 12.62 -27.57
C VAL A 495 4.49 11.56 -27.69
N CYS A 496 5.56 11.87 -28.43
CA CYS A 496 6.70 10.99 -28.63
C CYS A 496 7.89 11.42 -27.76
N ILE A 497 8.41 10.50 -26.94
CA ILE A 497 9.61 10.71 -26.12
C ILE A 497 10.67 9.68 -26.48
N TYR A 498 11.87 10.18 -26.81
CA TYR A 498 13.04 9.37 -27.06
C TYR A 498 13.87 9.14 -25.80
N ASN A 499 14.51 7.98 -25.76
CA ASN A 499 15.54 7.66 -24.77
C ASN A 499 16.68 8.69 -24.86
N TRP A 500 17.24 9.08 -23.71
CA TRP A 500 18.35 10.03 -23.69
C TRP A 500 19.59 9.52 -24.45
N ASN A 501 20.04 8.31 -24.12
CA ASN A 501 21.04 7.59 -24.90
C ASN A 501 21.07 6.11 -24.46
N LYS A 502 21.83 5.29 -25.19
CA LYS A 502 22.00 3.86 -24.87
C LYS A 502 22.54 3.60 -23.46
N ARG A 503 23.39 4.49 -22.91
CA ARG A 503 24.02 4.29 -21.60
C ARG A 503 23.03 4.47 -20.44
N LEU A 504 22.11 5.44 -20.56
CA LEU A 504 21.07 5.64 -19.56
C LEU A 504 19.90 4.66 -19.69
N GLY A 505 19.82 3.95 -20.82
CA GLY A 505 18.81 2.92 -21.06
C GLY A 505 17.46 3.49 -21.51
N PRO A 506 16.38 2.69 -21.40
CA PRO A 506 15.05 3.11 -21.84
C PRO A 506 14.44 4.17 -20.92
N PHE A 507 13.70 5.12 -21.50
CA PHE A 507 12.96 6.14 -20.77
C PHE A 507 11.77 5.56 -20.00
N SER A 508 11.15 4.51 -20.53
CA SER A 508 10.05 3.80 -19.86
C SER A 508 10.09 2.31 -20.16
N ASN A 509 9.48 1.50 -19.30
CA ASN A 509 9.29 0.07 -19.47
C ASN A 509 7.90 -0.36 -18.97
N TYR A 510 7.55 -1.64 -19.17
CA TYR A 510 6.33 -2.22 -18.63
C TYR A 510 6.19 -1.93 -17.12
N GLY A 511 5.00 -1.48 -16.72
CA GLY A 511 4.71 -1.05 -15.35
C GLY A 511 4.84 0.45 -15.11
N ASP A 512 5.40 1.21 -16.04
CA ASP A 512 5.47 2.69 -15.93
C ASP A 512 4.23 3.41 -16.46
N SER A 513 3.27 2.70 -17.02
CA SER A 513 2.01 3.28 -17.49
C SER A 513 1.36 4.14 -16.41
N GLY A 514 0.83 5.29 -16.81
CA GLY A 514 0.28 6.31 -15.92
C GLY A 514 1.33 7.29 -15.39
N SER A 515 2.64 7.04 -15.55
CA SER A 515 3.65 8.00 -15.10
C SER A 515 3.53 9.34 -15.82
N LEU A 516 3.70 10.42 -15.07
CA LEU A 516 3.74 11.76 -15.62
C LEU A 516 5.12 12.07 -16.19
N VAL A 517 5.12 12.64 -17.39
CA VAL A 517 6.26 13.28 -18.06
C VAL A 517 6.20 14.77 -17.81
N TRP A 518 7.33 15.37 -17.42
CA TRP A 518 7.41 16.77 -17.02
C TRP A 518 8.66 17.47 -17.56
N THR A 519 8.59 18.79 -17.75
CA THR A 519 9.73 19.64 -18.18
C THR A 519 10.58 20.09 -16.99
N ARG A 520 11.76 20.65 -17.24
CA ARG A 520 12.67 21.13 -16.17
C ARG A 520 12.01 22.16 -15.23
N GLU A 521 11.06 22.97 -15.70
CA GLU A 521 10.28 23.92 -14.90
C GLU A 521 9.25 23.25 -13.98
N GLY A 522 9.02 21.95 -14.15
CA GLY A 522 7.97 21.22 -13.45
C GLY A 522 6.60 21.37 -14.10
N LYS A 523 6.52 21.63 -15.42
CA LYS A 523 5.24 21.61 -16.14
C LYS A 523 4.92 20.20 -16.62
N MET A 524 3.65 19.81 -16.51
CA MET A 524 3.15 18.54 -17.06
C MET A 524 3.22 18.57 -18.60
N LEU A 525 3.84 17.58 -19.22
CA LEU A 525 3.94 17.46 -20.68
C LEU A 525 3.03 16.35 -21.22
N GLY A 526 3.02 15.18 -20.56
CA GLY A 526 2.15 14.07 -20.96
C GLY A 526 2.07 12.95 -19.93
N MET A 527 1.14 12.02 -20.13
CA MET A 527 1.01 10.81 -19.30
C MET A 527 1.27 9.57 -20.15
N ILE A 528 2.23 8.75 -19.72
CA ILE A 528 2.68 7.57 -20.48
C ILE A 528 1.57 6.51 -20.50
N HIS A 529 1.26 5.97 -21.68
CA HIS A 529 0.35 4.82 -21.81
C HIS A 529 0.93 3.64 -22.58
N SER A 530 1.91 3.88 -23.46
CA SER A 530 2.50 2.82 -24.28
C SER A 530 3.93 3.14 -24.73
N GLY A 531 4.54 2.22 -25.47
CA GLY A 531 5.87 2.35 -26.05
C GLY A 531 6.10 1.37 -27.19
N GLU A 532 7.30 1.40 -27.76
CA GLU A 532 7.73 0.55 -28.86
C GLU A 532 8.85 -0.43 -28.41
N PRO A 533 8.47 -1.57 -27.81
CA PRO A 533 9.43 -2.54 -27.29
C PRO A 533 10.02 -3.43 -28.38
N LYS A 534 11.30 -3.77 -28.24
CA LYS A 534 11.96 -4.85 -28.95
C LYS A 534 12.80 -5.66 -27.96
N GLY A 535 12.37 -6.90 -27.70
CA GLY A 535 12.96 -7.71 -26.63
C GLY A 535 12.77 -7.03 -25.27
N PHE A 536 13.86 -6.84 -24.53
CA PHE A 536 13.84 -6.21 -23.19
C PHE A 536 13.96 -4.68 -23.21
N PHE A 537 14.05 -4.06 -24.39
CA PHE A 537 14.31 -2.63 -24.52
C PHE A 537 13.13 -1.91 -25.16
N ASN A 538 12.72 -0.80 -24.55
CA ASN A 538 11.76 0.13 -25.14
C ASN A 538 12.51 1.24 -25.90
N HIS A 539 12.18 1.44 -27.17
CA HIS A 539 12.89 2.40 -28.02
C HIS A 539 12.29 3.81 -27.98
N VAL A 540 10.96 3.87 -27.94
CA VAL A 540 10.18 5.10 -27.97
C VAL A 540 9.07 4.96 -26.95
N THR A 541 8.79 6.05 -26.23
CA THR A 541 7.68 6.12 -25.29
C THR A 541 6.59 7.01 -25.85
N TYR A 542 5.35 6.56 -25.75
CA TYR A 542 4.17 7.29 -26.20
C TYR A 542 3.31 7.73 -25.00
N ALA A 543 2.87 8.98 -25.04
CA ALA A 543 2.09 9.59 -23.97
C ALA A 543 0.93 10.40 -24.53
N THR A 544 -0.14 10.53 -23.74
CA THR A 544 -1.23 11.47 -24.03
C THR A 544 -0.79 12.87 -23.60
N PRO A 545 -0.98 13.93 -24.41
CA PRO A 545 -0.63 15.29 -24.01
C PRO A 545 -1.38 15.73 -22.75
N ALA A 546 -0.64 16.28 -21.77
CA ALA A 546 -1.22 16.63 -20.48
C ALA A 546 -2.27 17.75 -20.58
N TRP A 547 -2.06 18.75 -21.45
CA TRP A 547 -3.02 19.85 -21.64
C TRP A 547 -4.38 19.35 -22.13
N TRP A 548 -4.37 18.33 -22.99
CA TRP A 548 -5.58 17.74 -23.54
C TRP A 548 -6.22 16.84 -22.50
N LEU A 549 -5.42 16.00 -21.84
CA LEU A 549 -5.89 15.10 -20.78
C LEU A 549 -6.56 15.85 -19.62
N ILE A 550 -5.98 16.97 -19.17
CA ILE A 550 -6.56 17.81 -18.13
C ILE A 550 -7.92 18.37 -18.55
N LYS A 551 -8.11 18.77 -19.82
CA LYS A 551 -9.43 19.18 -20.33
C LYS A 551 -10.45 18.04 -20.21
N GLN A 552 -10.06 16.81 -20.55
CA GLN A 552 -10.93 15.64 -20.40
C GLN A 552 -11.30 15.36 -18.93
N ILE A 553 -10.33 15.51 -18.02
CA ILE A 553 -10.58 15.41 -16.58
C ILE A 553 -11.52 16.53 -16.11
N LEU A 554 -11.33 17.78 -16.55
CA LEU A 554 -12.17 18.91 -16.17
C LEU A 554 -13.60 18.80 -16.71
N PHE A 555 -13.84 18.16 -17.85
CA PHE A 555 -15.21 17.82 -18.26
C PHE A 555 -15.90 16.90 -17.25
N GLN A 556 -15.14 16.01 -16.61
CA GLN A 556 -15.65 15.12 -15.59
C GLN A 556 -15.69 15.76 -14.19
N TYR A 557 -14.75 16.63 -13.88
CA TYR A 557 -14.57 17.34 -12.60
C TYR A 557 -14.40 18.84 -12.86
N PRO A 558 -15.50 19.58 -13.09
CA PRO A 558 -15.43 20.99 -13.50
C PRO A 558 -14.71 21.92 -12.53
N TYR A 559 -14.63 21.51 -11.25
CA TYR A 559 -13.99 22.26 -10.17
C TYR A 559 -12.66 21.64 -9.71
N GLY A 560 -12.01 20.87 -10.59
CA GLY A 560 -10.71 20.26 -10.34
C GLY A 560 -9.60 21.29 -10.17
N ASP A 561 -8.82 21.20 -9.09
CA ASP A 561 -7.64 22.03 -8.83
C ASP A 561 -6.38 21.15 -8.80
N PHE A 562 -5.47 21.38 -9.75
CA PHE A 562 -4.25 20.60 -9.93
C PHE A 562 -3.02 21.23 -9.24
N GLY A 563 -3.18 22.42 -8.64
CA GLY A 563 -2.08 23.22 -8.07
C GLY A 563 -2.00 23.18 -6.55
N ARG A 564 -3.02 22.65 -5.87
CA ARG A 564 -3.08 22.63 -4.41
C ARG A 564 -2.03 21.70 -3.80
N THR A 565 -1.41 22.17 -2.71
CA THR A 565 -0.24 21.53 -2.09
C THR A 565 -0.52 20.94 -0.71
N THR A 566 -1.63 21.32 -0.09
CA THR A 566 -2.14 20.75 1.15
C THR A 566 -3.22 19.73 0.85
N TRP A 567 -3.50 18.84 1.81
CA TRP A 567 -4.71 18.03 1.76
C TRP A 567 -5.94 18.93 1.66
#